data_AF-A0A938GI01-F1
#
_entry.id   AF-A0A938GI01-F1
#
_cell.length_a   1.000
_cell.length_b   1.000
_cell.length_c   1.000
_cell.angle_alpha   90.00
_cell.angle_beta   90.00
_cell.angle_gamma   90.00
#
_symmetry.space_group_name_H-M   'P 1'
#
loop_
_entity.id
_entity.type
_entity.pdbx_description
1 polymer ?
#
loop_
_entity_poly.entity_id
_entity_poly.type
_entity_poly.pdbx_seq_one_letter_code
_entity_poly.pdbx_strand_id
1 'polypeptide(L)'
;MTFVRRWIGFNDEAKEGAWLWISGEPVTYINWLNGEPNNSGDEDFAVINFDDLGKWNDLKAADADTSSAIIERVPGVAQTPIDNPATSAAIYNFSVAAGNSGHLGSQDGVGSNARFNGPSGLCVDAADPMRVRFLRSDNRPN
;
A
#
# COMPACT_ATOMS: atom_id res chain seq x y z
N MET A 1 -5.57 34.45 16.67
CA MET A 1 -6.58 33.54 16.10
C MET A 1 -5.82 32.27 15.75
N THR A 2 -6.12 31.13 16.38
CA THR A 2 -5.46 29.86 16.02
C THR A 2 -6.25 29.20 14.90
N PHE A 3 -5.59 28.84 13.81
CA PHE A 3 -6.24 28.05 12.78
C PHE A 3 -6.26 26.58 13.20
N VAL A 4 -7.35 25.89 12.87
CA VAL A 4 -7.42 24.43 13.08
C VAL A 4 -6.68 23.76 11.93
N ARG A 5 -5.55 23.17 12.26
CA ARG A 5 -4.74 22.31 11.39
C ARG A 5 -5.54 21.06 11.01
N ARG A 6 -5.48 20.66 9.74
CA ARG A 6 -6.14 19.44 9.26
C ARG A 6 -5.24 18.70 8.29
N TRP A 7 -5.23 17.37 8.40
CA TRP A 7 -4.66 16.51 7.39
C TRP A 7 -5.38 16.69 6.05
N ILE A 8 -4.60 16.70 4.97
CA ILE A 8 -5.09 16.61 3.60
C ILE A 8 -4.49 15.37 2.93
N GLY A 9 -5.08 14.93 1.82
CA GLY A 9 -4.64 13.71 1.13
C GLY A 9 -3.34 13.84 0.32
N PHE A 10 -2.42 14.73 0.67
CA PHE A 10 -1.16 14.96 -0.06
C PHE A 10 0.01 14.41 0.76
N ASN A 11 0.83 13.53 0.18
CA ASN A 11 1.93 12.86 0.87
C ASN A 11 3.07 12.47 -0.09
N ASP A 12 4.25 12.22 0.44
CA ASP A 12 5.40 11.64 -0.27
C ASP A 12 5.98 10.38 0.42
N GLU A 13 5.20 9.73 1.29
CA GLU A 13 5.57 8.50 2.04
C GLU A 13 6.17 7.40 1.16
N ALA A 14 5.68 7.27 -0.08
CA ALA A 14 6.19 6.26 -1.01
C ALA A 14 7.61 6.56 -1.51
N LYS A 15 7.98 7.84 -1.58
CA LYS A 15 9.30 8.33 -2.01
C LYS A 15 9.45 9.81 -1.66
N GLU A 16 10.38 10.07 -0.74
CA GLU A 16 10.83 11.41 -0.36
C GLU A 16 10.97 12.39 -1.55
N GLY A 17 10.31 13.54 -1.41
CA GLY A 17 10.30 14.61 -2.41
C GLY A 17 9.39 14.36 -3.61
N ALA A 18 8.69 13.23 -3.68
CA ALA A 18 7.73 12.90 -4.73
C ALA A 18 6.29 12.94 -4.20
N TRP A 19 5.79 14.15 -3.96
CA TRP A 19 4.46 14.39 -3.44
C TRP A 19 3.34 14.00 -4.41
N LEU A 20 2.33 13.31 -3.90
CA LEU A 20 1.18 12.81 -4.64
C LEU A 20 -0.11 12.96 -3.83
N TRP A 21 -1.23 13.16 -4.53
CA TRP A 21 -2.56 13.05 -3.91
C TRP A 21 -2.94 11.58 -3.79
N ILE A 22 -3.55 11.20 -2.66
CA ILE A 22 -4.11 9.85 -2.44
C ILE A 22 -5.20 9.48 -3.45
N SER A 23 -5.79 10.46 -4.13
CA SER A 23 -6.74 10.24 -5.22
C SER A 23 -6.08 9.78 -6.53
N GLY A 24 -4.76 9.96 -6.67
CA GLY A 24 -4.02 9.73 -7.92
C GLY A 24 -4.12 10.88 -8.93
N GLU A 25 -4.80 11.97 -8.58
CA GLU A 25 -4.90 13.15 -9.44
C GLU A 25 -3.54 13.84 -9.63
N PRO A 26 -3.29 14.47 -10.80
CA PRO A 26 -2.03 15.13 -11.07
C PRO A 26 -1.82 16.33 -10.14
N VAL A 27 -0.59 16.49 -9.66
CA VAL A 27 -0.19 17.64 -8.84
C VAL A 27 -0.09 18.88 -9.72
N THR A 28 -1.15 19.69 -9.72
CA THR A 28 -1.23 20.94 -10.50
C THR A 28 -1.22 22.18 -9.61
N TYR A 29 -1.34 22.00 -8.30
CA TYR A 29 -1.40 23.06 -7.32
C TYR A 29 -0.67 22.65 -6.05
N ILE A 30 0.13 23.59 -5.53
CA ILE A 30 0.81 23.49 -4.24
C ILE A 30 0.64 24.81 -3.49
N ASN A 31 0.56 24.75 -2.17
CA ASN A 31 0.47 25.96 -1.33
C ASN A 31 1.25 25.84 -0.03
N TRP A 32 2.47 25.31 -0.13
CA TRP A 32 3.42 25.26 0.98
C TRP A 32 3.60 26.62 1.65
N LEU A 33 3.78 26.56 2.98
CA LEU A 33 4.32 27.68 3.74
C LEU A 33 5.76 27.93 3.27
N ASN A 34 6.24 29.17 3.43
CA ASN A 34 7.60 29.49 3.00
C ASN A 34 8.63 28.70 3.82
N GLY A 35 9.39 27.83 3.15
CA GLY A 35 10.33 26.93 3.80
C GLY A 35 9.89 25.46 3.77
N GLU A 36 8.64 25.20 3.40
CA GLU A 36 8.07 23.85 3.33
C GLU A 36 7.98 23.31 1.89
N PRO A 37 7.94 21.97 1.72
CA PRO A 37 8.15 20.95 2.76
C PRO A 37 9.63 20.86 3.17
N ASN A 38 9.89 20.59 4.45
CA ASN A 38 11.25 20.62 5.01
C ASN A 38 11.74 19.25 5.50
N ASN A 39 10.86 18.25 5.55
CA ASN A 39 11.10 16.90 6.03
C ASN A 39 11.82 16.88 7.40
N SER A 40 11.29 17.59 8.39
CA SER A 40 11.90 17.71 9.72
C SER A 40 11.70 16.42 10.53
N GLY A 41 12.52 15.43 10.19
CA GLY A 41 12.62 14.16 10.88
C GLY A 41 11.65 13.11 10.34
N ASP A 42 11.56 12.97 9.01
CA ASP A 42 10.75 11.95 8.34
C ASP A 42 9.26 12.33 8.36
N GLU A 43 8.96 13.46 7.73
CA GLU A 43 7.63 14.08 7.65
C GLU A 43 7.03 13.87 6.26
N ASP A 44 6.14 12.90 6.13
CA ASP A 44 5.63 12.50 4.82
C ASP A 44 4.21 13.00 4.48
N PHE A 45 3.53 13.69 5.41
CA PHE A 45 2.09 13.95 5.30
C PHE A 45 1.76 15.44 5.39
N ALA A 46 0.99 15.96 4.43
CA ALA A 46 0.65 17.38 4.42
C ALA A 46 -0.52 17.73 5.36
N VAL A 47 -0.38 18.86 6.06
CA VAL A 47 -1.46 19.54 6.79
C VAL A 47 -1.73 20.92 6.20
N ILE A 48 -2.99 21.36 6.26
CA ILE A 48 -3.40 22.73 5.88
C ILE A 48 -3.66 23.60 7.10
N ASN A 49 -3.45 24.91 6.92
CA ASN A 49 -3.60 25.95 7.95
C ASN A 49 -2.62 25.77 9.11
N PHE A 50 -1.34 25.54 8.80
CA PHE A 50 -0.29 25.39 9.80
C PHE A 50 -0.09 26.68 10.62
N ASP A 51 0.55 27.69 10.03
CA ASP A 51 0.70 29.03 10.62
C ASP A 51 -0.21 30.07 9.94
N ASP A 52 -0.32 29.97 8.62
CA ASP A 52 -1.09 30.88 7.77
C ASP A 52 -2.32 30.19 7.18
N LEU A 53 -3.40 30.95 6.96
CA LEU A 53 -4.62 30.43 6.35
C LEU A 53 -4.34 29.87 4.95
N GLY A 54 -4.68 28.60 4.77
CA GLY A 54 -4.54 27.85 3.53
C GLY A 54 -3.12 27.34 3.27
N LYS A 55 -2.12 27.71 4.08
CA LYS A 55 -0.72 27.28 3.90
C LYS A 55 -0.46 25.89 4.46
N TRP A 56 0.44 25.17 3.80
CA TRP A 56 0.71 23.76 4.09
C TRP A 56 2.05 23.56 4.78
N ASN A 57 2.13 22.53 5.61
CA ASN A 57 3.35 22.00 6.19
C ASN A 57 3.33 20.47 6.05
N ASP A 58 4.48 19.82 5.94
CA ASP A 58 4.65 18.39 6.10
C ASP A 58 4.82 18.04 7.58
N LEU A 59 4.24 16.91 8.00
CA LEU A 59 4.32 16.41 9.37
C LEU A 59 4.38 14.88 9.34
N LYS A 60 4.86 14.30 10.45
CA LYS A 60 4.87 12.83 10.65
C LYS A 60 3.45 12.33 10.88
N ALA A 61 3.20 11.07 10.50
CA ALA A 61 1.88 10.41 10.68
C ALA A 61 1.31 10.52 12.11
N ALA A 62 2.18 10.56 13.13
CA ALA A 62 1.83 10.55 14.54
C ALA A 62 1.95 11.93 15.23
N ASP A 63 1.78 13.04 14.49
CA ASP A 63 1.73 14.38 15.08
C ASP A 63 0.61 14.48 16.14
N ALA A 64 0.98 14.86 17.37
CA ALA A 64 0.07 14.86 18.51
C ALA A 64 -0.97 15.99 18.48
N ASP A 65 -0.69 17.05 17.71
CA ASP A 65 -1.55 18.23 17.64
C ASP A 65 -2.63 18.12 16.55
N THR A 66 -2.46 17.23 15.57
CA THR A 66 -3.34 17.14 14.40
C THR A 66 -4.29 15.94 14.49
N SER A 67 -5.53 16.20 14.93
CA SER A 67 -6.56 15.18 15.20
C SER A 67 -7.72 15.16 14.20
N SER A 68 -7.66 15.94 13.11
CA SER A 68 -8.75 16.00 12.13
C SER A 68 -8.23 16.08 10.69
N ALA A 69 -9.05 15.62 9.74
CA ALA A 69 -8.72 15.54 8.32
C ALA A 69 -9.83 16.13 7.45
N ILE A 70 -9.47 16.58 6.24
CA ILE A 70 -10.41 16.94 5.18
C ILE A 70 -10.51 15.75 4.22
N ILE A 71 -11.73 15.27 4.01
CA ILE A 71 -12.01 14.20 3.05
C ILE A 71 -12.79 14.79 1.88
N GLU A 72 -12.25 14.64 0.67
CA GLU A 72 -12.99 14.92 -0.55
C GLU A 72 -13.83 13.70 -0.94
N ARG A 73 -15.11 13.93 -1.22
CA ARG A 73 -16.02 12.89 -1.70
C ARG A 73 -16.64 13.33 -3.02
N VAL A 74 -16.33 12.62 -4.09
CA VAL A 74 -17.00 12.79 -5.39
C VAL A 74 -18.35 12.09 -5.34
N PRO A 75 -19.50 12.80 -5.43
CA PRO A 75 -20.80 12.15 -5.45
C PRO A 75 -20.96 11.27 -6.70
N GLY A 76 -21.42 10.04 -6.52
CA GLY A 76 -21.75 9.13 -7.64
C GLY A 76 -20.58 8.28 -8.18
N VAL A 77 -19.37 8.44 -7.63
CA VAL A 77 -18.26 7.50 -7.85
C VAL A 77 -18.16 6.61 -6.62
N ALA A 78 -18.31 5.29 -6.79
CA ALA A 78 -18.02 4.36 -5.70
C ALA A 78 -16.53 4.53 -5.34
N GLN A 79 -16.23 4.88 -4.09
CA GLN A 79 -14.85 4.86 -3.61
C GLN A 79 -14.31 3.45 -3.82
N THR A 80 -13.27 3.31 -4.65
CA THR A 80 -12.42 2.12 -4.57
C THR A 80 -11.79 2.14 -3.18
N PRO A 81 -11.91 1.07 -2.36
CA PRO A 81 -11.38 1.05 -1.01
C PRO A 81 -9.92 1.55 -0.97
N ILE A 82 -9.64 2.43 -0.01
CA ILE A 82 -8.40 3.23 0.15
C ILE A 82 -7.18 2.39 0.58
N ASP A 83 -7.23 1.08 0.40
CA ASP A 83 -6.20 0.12 0.82
C ASP A 83 -5.63 -0.63 -0.39
N ASN A 84 -5.33 0.04 -1.50
CA ASN A 84 -4.73 -0.66 -2.63
C ASN A 84 -3.65 0.15 -3.36
N PRO A 85 -2.36 -0.22 -3.26
CA PRO A 85 -1.28 0.31 -4.10
C PRO A 85 -1.40 -0.10 -5.60
N ALA A 86 -2.61 -0.38 -6.09
CA ALA A 86 -2.86 -1.02 -7.39
C ALA A 86 -3.78 -0.26 -8.35
N THR A 87 -4.11 1.00 -8.08
CA THR A 87 -4.98 1.78 -9.00
C THR A 87 -4.26 2.34 -10.23
N SER A 88 -2.94 2.11 -10.39
CA SER A 88 -2.39 1.94 -11.74
C SER A 88 -2.67 0.51 -12.15
N ALA A 89 -3.64 0.31 -13.05
CA ALA A 89 -4.11 -0.93 -13.66
C ALA A 89 -3.08 -2.08 -13.80
N ALA A 90 -2.62 -2.63 -12.68
CA ALA A 90 -1.90 -3.87 -12.62
C ALA A 90 -2.99 -4.93 -12.68
N ILE A 91 -3.22 -5.43 -13.89
CA ILE A 91 -3.87 -6.71 -14.09
C ILE A 91 -3.04 -7.73 -13.29
N TYR A 92 -3.45 -8.02 -12.05
CA TYR A 92 -2.84 -9.07 -11.25
C TYR A 92 -3.18 -10.40 -11.92
N ASN A 93 -2.26 -10.88 -12.74
CA ASN A 93 -2.34 -12.22 -13.29
C ASN A 93 -2.12 -13.21 -12.15
N PHE A 94 -3.19 -13.79 -11.62
CA PHE A 94 -3.08 -14.94 -10.72
C PHE A 94 -2.77 -16.17 -11.58
N SER A 95 -1.57 -16.71 -11.45
CA SER A 95 -1.27 -18.05 -11.94
C SER A 95 -1.37 -19.04 -10.79
N VAL A 96 -1.98 -20.19 -11.02
CA VAL A 96 -1.93 -21.30 -10.05
C VAL A 96 -0.46 -21.68 -9.87
N ALA A 97 0.08 -21.44 -8.67
CA ALA A 97 1.48 -21.78 -8.37
C ALA A 97 1.71 -23.30 -8.43
N ALA A 98 0.76 -24.08 -7.90
CA ALA A 98 0.73 -25.53 -7.96
C ALA A 98 -0.67 -26.07 -7.54
N GLY A 99 -1.09 -27.22 -8.05
CA GLY A 99 -2.31 -27.93 -7.65
C GLY A 99 -3.43 -27.85 -8.68
N ASN A 100 -4.27 -28.89 -8.74
CA ASN A 100 -5.52 -28.87 -9.50
C ASN A 100 -6.69 -29.32 -8.62
N SER A 101 -7.78 -28.55 -8.62
CA SER A 101 -8.97 -28.90 -7.85
C SER A 101 -9.54 -30.25 -8.31
N GLY A 102 -9.98 -31.07 -7.35
CA GLY A 102 -10.55 -32.40 -7.61
C GLY A 102 -9.55 -33.51 -7.96
N HIS A 103 -8.24 -33.22 -8.02
CA HIS A 103 -7.21 -34.21 -8.38
C HIS A 103 -6.18 -34.40 -7.27
N LEU A 104 -6.53 -35.25 -6.31
CA LEU A 104 -5.62 -35.60 -5.22
C LEU A 104 -4.43 -36.45 -5.73
N GLY A 105 -3.27 -36.30 -5.10
CA GLY A 105 -2.10 -37.12 -5.43
C GLY A 105 -0.79 -36.57 -4.86
N SER A 106 0.32 -37.13 -5.34
CA SER A 106 1.69 -36.77 -4.94
C SER A 106 2.59 -36.51 -6.15
N GLN A 107 1.98 -36.12 -7.28
CA GLN A 107 2.72 -35.85 -8.50
C GLN A 107 3.43 -34.50 -8.35
N ASP A 108 4.76 -34.52 -8.46
CA ASP A 108 5.56 -33.31 -8.47
C ASP A 108 5.35 -32.55 -9.80
N GLY A 109 5.37 -31.22 -9.74
CA GLY A 109 5.17 -30.37 -10.92
C GLY A 109 4.97 -28.90 -10.54
N VAL A 110 4.68 -28.06 -11.54
CA VAL A 110 4.29 -26.65 -11.38
C VAL A 110 2.86 -26.46 -11.92
N GLY A 111 2.13 -25.48 -11.40
CA GLY A 111 0.75 -25.23 -11.81
C GLY A 111 -0.16 -26.46 -11.63
N SER A 112 -1.08 -26.69 -12.56
CA SER A 112 -2.07 -27.77 -12.48
C SER A 112 -1.49 -29.19 -12.62
N ASN A 113 -0.19 -29.34 -12.93
CA ASN A 113 0.48 -30.65 -13.00
C ASN A 113 0.91 -31.16 -11.62
N ALA A 114 1.03 -30.27 -10.63
CA ALA A 114 1.26 -30.67 -9.26
C ALA A 114 -0.03 -31.24 -8.65
N ARG A 115 0.07 -32.33 -7.89
CA ARG A 115 -1.05 -32.92 -7.15
C ARG A 115 -0.74 -32.98 -5.66
N PHE A 116 -1.78 -32.82 -4.85
CA PHE A 116 -1.68 -32.79 -3.38
C PHE A 116 -2.71 -33.70 -2.73
N ASN A 117 -2.42 -34.20 -1.54
CA ASN A 117 -3.38 -34.94 -0.72
C ASN A 117 -3.21 -34.54 0.76
N GLY A 118 -4.01 -33.58 1.22
CA GLY A 118 -3.94 -33.05 2.59
C GLY A 118 -2.70 -32.21 2.91
N PRO A 119 -2.34 -31.17 2.14
CA PRO A 119 -1.22 -30.29 2.48
C PRO A 119 -1.52 -29.51 3.76
N SER A 120 -0.54 -29.42 4.66
CA SER A 120 -0.67 -28.72 5.95
C SER A 120 0.00 -27.34 5.98
N GLY A 121 0.75 -26.97 4.94
CA GLY A 121 1.41 -25.66 4.90
C GLY A 121 2.17 -25.35 3.61
N LEU A 122 2.59 -24.08 3.52
CA LEU A 122 3.38 -23.46 2.47
C LEU A 122 4.76 -23.12 3.05
N CYS A 123 5.87 -23.40 2.35
CA CYS A 123 7.18 -22.86 2.68
C CYS A 123 7.75 -22.06 1.50
N VAL A 124 8.47 -20.98 1.80
CA VAL A 124 9.22 -20.21 0.79
C VAL A 124 10.68 -20.64 0.84
N ASP A 125 11.34 -20.75 -0.32
CA ASP A 125 12.77 -21.07 -0.36
C ASP A 125 13.56 -19.85 0.16
N ALA A 126 14.38 -20.05 1.21
CA ALA A 126 15.16 -18.96 1.81
C ALA A 126 16.23 -18.39 0.86
N ALA A 127 16.60 -19.13 -0.19
CA ALA A 127 17.52 -18.66 -1.23
C ALA A 127 16.82 -17.97 -2.41
N ASP A 128 15.50 -18.13 -2.53
CA ASP A 128 14.68 -17.53 -3.59
C ASP A 128 13.25 -17.30 -3.08
N PRO A 129 12.96 -16.13 -2.47
CA PRO A 129 11.64 -15.84 -1.88
C PRO A 129 10.51 -15.79 -2.91
N MET A 130 10.82 -15.83 -4.21
CA MET A 130 9.85 -15.94 -5.31
C MET A 130 9.45 -17.40 -5.60
N ARG A 131 10.11 -18.39 -4.97
CA ARG A 131 9.80 -19.81 -5.10
C ARG A 131 9.14 -20.35 -3.84
N VAL A 132 7.89 -20.74 -4.00
CA VAL A 132 7.11 -21.45 -2.99
C VAL A 132 7.29 -22.96 -3.17
N ARG A 133 7.69 -23.66 -2.12
CA ARG A 133 7.66 -25.13 -2.02
C ARG A 133 6.61 -25.51 -0.98
N PHE A 134 6.05 -26.72 -1.06
CA PHE A 134 5.05 -27.17 -0.08
C PHE A 134 5.64 -28.28 0.78
N LEU A 135 5.40 -28.25 2.09
CA LEU A 135 5.76 -29.33 3.00
C LEU A 135 4.79 -30.49 2.78
N ARG A 136 5.32 -31.69 2.50
CA ARG A 136 4.52 -32.92 2.52
C ARG A 136 4.05 -33.18 3.95
N SER A 137 2.90 -33.83 4.11
CA SER A 137 2.39 -34.26 5.42
C SER A 137 3.33 -35.22 6.17
N ASP A 138 4.35 -35.77 5.50
CA ASP A 138 5.39 -36.65 6.07
C ASP A 138 6.74 -35.96 6.37
N ASN A 139 6.82 -34.63 6.22
CA ASN A 139 7.99 -33.80 6.59
C ASN A 139 9.35 -34.26 6.02
N ARG A 140 9.35 -34.94 4.87
CA ARG A 140 10.61 -35.29 4.18
C ARG A 140 10.94 -34.22 3.13
N PRO A 141 12.21 -33.76 3.06
CA PRO A 141 12.66 -32.95 1.93
C PRO A 141 12.63 -33.80 0.65
N ASN A 142 12.40 -33.16 -0.49
CA ASN A 142 12.67 -33.75 -1.80
C ASN A 142 14.18 -33.93 -1.99
#